data_AF-A0A6B3F353-F1
#
_entry.id   AF-A0A6B3F353-F1
#
_cell.length_a   1.000
_cell.length_b   1.000
_cell.length_c   1.000
_cell.angle_alpha   90.00
_cell.angle_beta   90.00
_cell.angle_gamma   90.00
#
_symmetry.space_group_name_H-M   'P 1'
#
loop_
_entity.id
_entity.type
_entity.pdbx_description
1 polymer ?
#
loop_
_entity_poly.entity_id
_entity_poly.type
_entity_poly.pdbx_seq_one_letter_code
_entity_poly.pdbx_strand_id
1 'polypeptide(L)' 'HPRVDLALTELPPVAQVQAVRDGALDLGYCPDLSLGDTDGLRVTRRAPTPLSVALRADHELADASSVTTSALIAHDLIVF' A
#
# COMPACT_ATOMS: atom_id res chain seq x y z
N HIS A 1 -13.56 -20.38 7.67
CA HIS A 1 -14.78 -20.76 8.40
C HIS A 1 -15.95 -20.79 7.44
N PRO A 2 -16.72 -21.89 7.33
CA PRO A 2 -17.76 -22.05 6.30
C PRO A 2 -19.10 -21.36 6.60
N ARG A 3 -19.17 -20.48 7.61
CA ARG A 3 -20.40 -19.77 8.03
C ARG A 3 -20.21 -18.25 8.15
N VAL A 4 -19.16 -17.73 7.53
CA VAL A 4 -18.87 -16.28 7.52
C VAL A 4 -18.96 -15.84 6.07
N ASP A 5 -19.90 -14.96 5.78
CA ASP A 5 -19.95 -14.27 4.50
C ASP A 5 -18.91 -13.16 4.50
N LEU A 6 -18.03 -13.18 3.50
CA LEU A 6 -17.00 -12.16 3.32
C LEU A 6 -17.44 -11.23 2.19
N ALA A 7 -17.73 -9.98 2.53
CA ALA A 7 -17.86 -8.91 1.55
C ALA A 7 -16.49 -8.26 1.34
N LEU A 8 -16.03 -8.17 0.10
CA LEU A 8 -14.77 -7.51 -0.27
C LEU A 8 -15.08 -6.26 -1.09
N THR A 9 -14.49 -5.14 -0.70
CA THR A 9 -14.57 -3.86 -1.42
C THR A 9 -13.17 -3.30 -1.60
N GLU A 10 -12.85 -2.88 -2.83
CA GLU A 10 -11.58 -2.21 -3.12
C GLU A 10 -11.70 -0.71 -2.89
N LEU A 11 -10.84 -0.17 -2.02
CA LEU A 11 -10.77 1.25 -1.68
C LEU A 11 -9.31 1.68 -1.51
N PRO A 12 -8.97 2.95 -1.82
CA PRO A 12 -7.67 3.52 -1.47
C PRO A 12 -7.41 3.50 0.05
N PRO A 13 -6.15 3.47 0.53
CA PRO A 13 -5.83 3.34 1.96
C PRO A 13 -6.54 4.35 2.87
N VAL A 14 -6.55 5.64 2.49
CA VAL A 14 -7.23 6.70 3.26
C VAL A 14 -8.74 6.45 3.36
N ALA A 15 -9.37 5.97 2.29
CA ALA A 15 -10.80 5.66 2.28
C ALA A 15 -11.13 4.43 3.12
N GLN A 16 -10.23 3.44 3.18
CA GLN A 16 -10.38 2.30 4.10
C GLN A 16 -10.37 2.77 5.57
N VAL A 17 -9.44 3.67 5.93
CA VAL A 17 -9.35 4.21 7.29
C VAL A 17 -10.62 4.95 7.70
N GLN A 18 -11.15 5.82 6.83
CA GLN A 18 -12.40 6.53 7.12
C GLN A 18 -13.59 5.56 7.23
N ALA A 19 -13.71 4.60 6.30
CA ALA A 19 -14.80 3.62 6.34
C ALA A 19 -14.79 2.76 7.61
N VAL A 20 -13.61 2.41 8.13
CA VAL A 20 -13.48 1.72 9.43
C VAL A 20 -13.85 2.65 10.58
N ARG A 21 -13.39 3.90 10.55
CA ARG A 21 -13.69 4.89 11.59
C ARG A 21 -15.18 5.20 11.69
N ASP A 22 -15.88 5.24 10.56
CA ASP A 22 -17.33 5.48 10.47
C ASP A 22 -18.17 4.22 10.76
N GLY A 23 -17.54 3.05 10.91
CA GLY A 23 -18.21 1.77 11.11
C GLY A 23 -18.90 1.21 9.86
N ALA A 24 -18.59 1.74 8.68
CA ALA A 24 -19.07 1.22 7.40
C ALA A 24 -18.34 -0.07 6.98
N LEU A 25 -17.11 -0.27 7.45
CA LEU A 25 -16.33 -1.50 7.29
C LEU A 25 -15.79 -1.96 8.66
N ASP A 26 -15.74 -3.28 8.86
CA ASP A 26 -15.17 -3.85 10.08
C ASP A 26 -13.64 -3.77 10.12
N LEU A 27 -12.99 -3.84 8.96
CA LEU A 27 -11.53 -3.85 8.84
C LEU A 27 -11.05 -3.29 7.50
N GLY A 28 -9.88 -2.65 7.52
CA GLY A 28 -9.08 -2.31 6.34
C GLY A 28 -7.86 -3.20 6.25
N TYR A 29 -7.40 -3.48 5.03
CA TYR A 29 -6.19 -4.26 4.77
C TYR A 29 -5.42 -3.62 3.61
N CYS A 30 -4.43 -2.79 3.95
CA CYS A 30 -3.65 -2.02 2.99
C CYS A 30 -2.17 -1.98 3.39
N PRO A 31 -1.28 -1.62 2.44
CA PRO A 31 0.12 -1.30 2.76
C PRO A 31 0.20 -0.16 3.79
N ASP A 32 1.33 -0.10 4.51
CA ASP A 32 1.59 0.99 5.48
C ASP A 32 1.72 2.37 4.81
N LEU A 33 2.01 2.37 3.51
CA LEU A 33 2.13 3.58 2.70
C LEU A 33 0.77 4.28 2.61
N SER A 34 0.74 5.56 2.97
CA SER A 34 -0.44 6.43 2.83
C SER A 34 -1.66 6.05 3.70
N LEU A 35 -1.46 5.33 4.82
CA LEU A 35 -2.53 5.08 5.81
C LEU A 35 -3.12 6.37 6.40
N GLY A 36 -2.36 7.47 6.41
CA GLY A 36 -2.81 8.75 6.96
C GLY A 36 -2.96 8.74 8.48
N ASP A 37 -3.95 9.46 9.00
CA ASP A 37 -4.29 9.50 10.42
C ASP A 37 -5.10 8.28 10.83
N THR A 38 -4.54 7.45 11.71
CA THR A 38 -5.17 6.24 12.26
C THR A 38 -5.59 6.40 13.73
N ASP A 39 -5.74 7.63 14.24
CA ASP A 39 -6.15 7.86 15.63
C ASP A 39 -7.48 7.16 15.95
N GLY A 40 -7.51 6.49 17.10
CA GLY A 40 -8.66 5.69 17.53
C GLY A 40 -8.76 4.31 16.87
N LEU A 41 -7.88 3.97 15.91
CA LEU A 41 -7.83 2.65 15.29
C LEU A 41 -6.66 1.82 15.82
N ARG A 42 -6.84 0.51 15.90
CA ARG A 42 -5.75 -0.43 16.23
C ARG A 42 -5.11 -0.96 14.95
N VAL A 43 -3.90 -0.48 14.66
CA VAL A 43 -3.10 -0.95 13.51
C VAL A 43 -2.20 -2.11 13.93
N THR A 44 -2.23 -3.20 13.17
CA THR A 44 -1.33 -4.35 13.37
C THR A 44 -0.61 -4.70 12.07
N ARG A 45 0.71 -4.52 12.04
CA ARG A 45 1.53 -4.93 10.89
C ARG A 45 1.61 -6.46 10.83
N ARG A 46 1.06 -7.06 9.77
CA ARG A 46 1.07 -8.52 9.57
C ARG A 46 2.30 -9.01 8.82
N ALA A 47 2.81 -8.21 7.88
CA ALA A 47 4.03 -8.47 7.14
C ALA A 47 4.63 -7.17 6.60
N PRO A 48 5.97 -7.08 6.45
CA PRO A 48 6.56 -6.02 5.63
C PRO A 48 6.08 -6.21 4.19
N THR A 49 5.61 -5.13 3.57
CA THR A 49 5.25 -5.16 2.14
C THR A 49 6.51 -4.82 1.35
N PRO A 50 7.14 -5.76 0.63
CA PRO A 50 8.30 -5.42 -0.20
C PRO A 50 7.81 -4.57 -1.37
N LEU A 51 8.23 -3.30 -1.42
CA LEU A 51 8.02 -2.47 -2.59
C LEU A 51 8.84 -3.02 -3.76
N SER A 52 8.23 -3.05 -4.95
CA SER A 52 8.88 -3.43 -6.20
C SER A 52 8.95 -2.23 -7.12
N VAL A 53 10.05 -2.08 -7.86
CA VAL A 53 10.21 -1.05 -8.89
C VAL A 53 9.97 -1.70 -10.26
N ALA A 54 9.01 -1.17 -11.01
CA ALA A 54 8.79 -1.57 -12.40
C ALA A 54 9.38 -0.51 -13.33
N LEU A 55 10.14 -0.95 -14.33
CA LEU A 55 10.83 -0.11 -15.29
C LEU A 55 10.83 -0.79 -16.66
N ARG A 56 10.97 -0.01 -17.74
CA ARG A 56 11.13 -0.59 -19.08
C ARG A 56 12.48 -1.30 -19.17
N ALA A 57 12.56 -2.37 -19.95
CA ALA A 57 13.79 -3.15 -20.09
C ALA A 57 14.97 -2.36 -20.70
N ASP A 58 14.69 -1.26 -21.41
CA ASP A 58 15.68 -0.34 -21.98
C ASP A 58 15.95 0.89 -21.11
N HIS A 59 15.43 0.92 -19.88
CA HIS A 59 15.70 2.01 -18.94
C HIS A 59 17.14 1.91 -18.42
N GLU A 60 17.79 3.06 -18.16
CA GLU A 60 19.20 3.09 -17.69
C GLU A 60 19.43 2.37 -16.35
N LEU A 61 18.37 2.21 -15.55
CA LEU A 61 18.40 1.49 -14.28
C LEU A 61 18.08 -0.02 -14.42
N ALA A 62 17.77 -0.51 -15.61
CA ALA A 62 17.35 -1.91 -15.82
C ALA A 62 18.44 -2.92 -15.47
N ASP A 63 19.70 -2.58 -15.77
CA ASP A 63 20.85 -3.44 -15.52
C ASP A 63 21.51 -3.16 -14.15
N ALA A 64 20.96 -2.23 -13.36
CA ALA A 64 21.51 -1.91 -12.05
C ALA A 64 21.27 -3.08 -11.07
N SER A 65 22.32 -3.50 -10.37
CA SER A 65 22.22 -4.56 -9.34
C SER A 65 21.33 -4.18 -8.16
N SER A 66 21.09 -2.89 -7.97
CA SER A 66 20.15 -2.34 -7.01
C SER A 66 19.69 -0.95 -7.45
N VAL A 67 18.45 -0.61 -7.10
CA VAL A 67 17.88 0.72 -7.33
C VAL A 67 17.75 1.41 -5.98
N THR A 68 18.51 2.48 -5.78
CA THR A 68 18.47 3.27 -4.55
C THR A 68 17.48 4.42 -4.67
N THR A 69 16.99 4.93 -3.54
CA THR A 69 16.13 6.12 -3.53
C THR A 69 16.82 7.33 -4.16
N SER A 70 18.14 7.49 -3.96
CA SER A 70 18.91 8.57 -4.60
C SER A 70 18.93 8.46 -6.13
N ALA A 71 18.99 7.24 -6.67
CA ALA A 71 18.91 7.03 -8.12
C ALA A 71 17.53 7.43 -8.65
N LEU A 72 16.47 7.14 -7.90
CA LEU A 72 15.08 7.43 -8.29
C LEU A 72 14.70 8.92 -8.23
N ILE A 73 15.42 9.76 -7.47
CA ILE A 73 15.14 11.20 -7.38
C ILE A 73 15.26 11.92 -8.73
N ALA A 74 16.09 11.39 -9.64
CA ALA A 74 16.31 11.98 -10.95
C ALA A 74 15.23 11.59 -11.99
N HIS A 75 14.26 10.76 -11.62
CA HIS A 75 13.25 10.19 -12.54
C HIS A 75 11.84 10.55 -12.10
N ASP A 76 10.94 10.66 -13.08
CA ASP A 76 9.51 10.76 -12.81
C ASP A 76 8.98 9.41 -12.31
N LEU A 77 8.30 9.42 -11.15
CA LEU A 77 7.81 8.23 -10.47
C LEU A 77 6.29 8.25 -10.40
N ILE A 78 5.68 7.10 -10.71
CA ILE A 78 4.28 6.84 -10.39
C ILE A 78 4.26 5.96 -9.14
N VAL A 79 3.65 6.46 -8.07
CA VAL A 79 3.44 5.74 -6.81
C VAL A 79 1.95 5.63 -6.52
N PHE A 80 1.55 4.57 -5.80
CA PHE A 80 0.18 4.35 -5.35
C PHE A 80 -0.04 4.90 -3.94
#